data_AF-A0A959ACB1-F1
#
_entry.id   AF-A0A959ACB1-F1
#
_cell.length_a   1.000
_cell.length_b   1.000
_cell.length_c   1.000
_cell.angle_alpha   90.00
_cell.angle_beta   90.00
_cell.angle_gamma   90.00
#
_symmetry.space_group_name_H-M   'P 1'
#
loop_
_entity.id
_entity.type
_entity.pdbx_description
1 polymer ?
#
loop_
_entity_poly.entity_id
_entity_poly.type
_entity_poly.pdbx_seq_one_letter_code
_entity_poly.pdbx_strand_id
1 'polypeptide(L)'
;MKHLLLFCGFTIFALISCKKDCVNTPQGYSSDPIRFDSLKVGQKSRYVGLTGEAYINDSHDIFSYQEDTLTLEITAEDVKGFLVTESLVYAADPSVWIKNGKDLIYQYYLNVINDTLRIIPASDIYVKSRMFQYNITKQGLPLRNVSSLLLNITGWKTSAPYCECRRFALASNYNLFGMEYPNLNVLIENSAMALDGNGETYAYSAEYGIVKASTYSWWTQDGYGWDLLTKQ
;
A
#
# COMPACT_ATOMS: atom_id res chain seq x y z
N MET A 1 49.44 -50.22 17.09
CA MET A 1 48.61 -50.02 15.89
C MET A 1 47.91 -48.68 16.03
N LYS A 2 48.24 -47.74 15.13
CA LYS A 2 47.67 -46.39 15.06
C LYS A 2 46.32 -46.49 14.34
N HIS A 3 45.24 -46.03 14.96
CA HIS A 3 44.00 -45.75 14.23
C HIS A 3 43.74 -44.26 14.24
N LEU A 4 43.89 -43.72 13.03
CA LEU A 4 43.62 -42.38 12.57
C LEU A 4 42.10 -42.22 12.47
N LEU A 5 41.50 -41.39 13.33
CA LEU A 5 40.09 -41.02 13.23
C LEU A 5 39.98 -39.78 12.33
N LEU A 6 39.45 -40.01 11.13
CA LEU A 6 39.16 -39.03 10.09
C LEU A 6 38.04 -38.10 10.57
N PHE A 7 38.35 -36.83 10.81
CA PHE A 7 37.35 -35.78 11.00
C PHE A 7 36.79 -35.42 9.61
N CYS A 8 35.65 -36.01 9.26
CA CYS A 8 34.90 -35.60 8.07
C CYS A 8 34.13 -34.31 8.41
N GLY A 9 34.65 -33.18 7.97
CA GLY A 9 34.00 -31.88 8.09
C GLY A 9 32.64 -31.89 7.40
N PHE A 10 31.58 -31.75 8.20
CA PHE A 10 30.25 -31.45 7.71
C PHE A 10 30.20 -29.97 7.35
N THR A 11 30.55 -29.65 6.12
CA THR A 11 30.34 -28.31 5.55
C THR A 11 28.85 -28.13 5.35
N ILE A 12 28.17 -27.54 6.34
CA ILE A 12 26.80 -27.07 6.21
C ILE A 12 26.85 -25.89 5.22
N PHE A 13 26.63 -26.18 3.93
CA PHE A 13 26.16 -25.17 3.00
C PHE A 13 24.77 -24.76 3.47
N ALA A 14 24.71 -23.71 4.28
CA ALA A 14 23.50 -22.93 4.44
C ALA A 14 23.19 -22.32 3.07
N LEU A 15 22.49 -23.10 2.23
CA LEU A 15 21.69 -22.56 1.15
C LEU A 15 20.69 -21.64 1.83
N ILE A 16 21.04 -20.36 1.90
CA ILE A 16 20.09 -19.28 2.13
C ILE A 16 19.15 -19.36 0.93
N SER A 17 18.12 -20.19 1.07
CA SER A 17 16.95 -20.13 0.23
C SER A 17 16.37 -18.75 0.50
N CYS A 18 16.72 -17.79 -0.37
CA CYS A 18 15.96 -16.57 -0.49
C CYS A 18 14.54 -17.01 -0.84
N LYS A 19 13.69 -17.09 0.19
CA LYS A 19 12.26 -16.99 0.01
C LYS A 19 12.00 -15.72 -0.79
N LYS A 20 10.85 -15.71 -1.46
CA LYS A 20 10.25 -14.68 -2.33
C LYS A 20 10.34 -13.21 -1.84
N ASP A 21 10.91 -12.98 -0.66
CA ASP A 21 11.07 -11.73 0.07
C ASP A 21 12.44 -11.07 -0.09
N CYS A 22 13.39 -11.68 -0.81
CA CYS A 22 14.69 -11.05 -1.10
C CYS A 22 14.65 -10.08 -2.28
N VAL A 23 13.66 -9.19 -2.31
CA VAL A 23 13.81 -7.97 -3.11
C VAL A 23 14.61 -7.02 -2.22
N ASN A 24 15.76 -6.55 -2.70
CA ASN A 24 16.46 -5.44 -2.05
C ASN A 24 15.43 -4.31 -1.92
N THR A 25 14.99 -4.01 -0.70
CA THR A 25 13.99 -2.97 -0.44
C THR A 25 14.41 -1.72 -1.20
N PRO A 26 13.55 -1.12 -2.05
CA PRO A 26 13.94 -0.01 -2.91
C PRO A 26 14.66 1.08 -2.13
N GLN A 27 15.71 1.65 -2.72
CA GLN A 27 16.53 2.65 -2.04
C GLN A 27 15.70 3.91 -1.71
N GLY A 28 15.51 4.11 -0.41
CA GLY A 28 15.15 5.38 0.21
C GLY A 28 13.78 5.37 0.88
N TYR A 29 13.76 5.96 2.06
CA TYR A 29 12.64 5.92 2.99
C TYR A 29 11.97 7.29 3.10
N SER A 30 10.72 7.29 3.56
CA SER A 30 10.05 8.49 4.05
C SER A 30 10.62 8.91 5.40
N SER A 31 11.37 10.01 5.42
CA SER A 31 11.87 10.61 6.67
C SER A 31 10.80 11.41 7.42
N ASP A 32 9.82 11.96 6.69
CA ASP A 32 8.65 12.66 7.24
C ASP A 32 7.43 12.28 6.37
N PRO A 33 6.85 11.08 6.58
CA PRO A 33 5.71 10.62 5.80
C PRO A 33 4.52 11.55 5.98
N ILE A 34 3.60 11.52 5.01
CA ILE A 34 2.33 12.24 5.11
C ILE A 34 1.50 11.64 6.24
N ARG A 35 1.21 12.45 7.25
CA ARG A 35 0.35 12.12 8.39
C ARG A 35 -0.93 12.91 8.29
N PHE A 36 -2.08 12.29 8.54
CA PHE A 36 -3.37 12.96 8.40
C PHE A 36 -3.76 13.77 9.63
N ASP A 37 -3.20 13.46 10.80
CA ASP A 37 -3.37 14.25 12.04
C ASP A 37 -2.54 15.54 12.07
N SER A 38 -1.54 15.66 11.20
CA SER A 38 -0.62 16.80 11.16
C SER A 38 -0.12 17.08 9.73
N LEU A 39 -1.06 17.21 8.78
CA LEU A 39 -0.72 17.56 7.39
C LEU A 39 0.06 18.87 7.34
N LYS A 40 1.16 18.88 6.59
CA LYS A 40 1.99 20.07 6.36
C LYS A 40 2.77 19.98 5.05
N VAL A 41 3.07 21.13 4.46
CA VAL A 41 3.93 21.21 3.27
C VAL A 41 5.32 20.63 3.55
N GLY A 42 5.85 19.87 2.58
CA GLY A 42 7.14 19.20 2.64
C GLY A 42 7.10 17.74 3.11
N GLN A 43 5.96 17.24 3.61
CA GLN A 43 5.81 15.81 3.91
C GLN A 43 5.86 14.96 2.65
N LYS A 44 6.50 13.79 2.75
CA LYS A 44 6.75 12.89 1.62
C LYS A 44 6.58 11.43 2.01
N SER A 45 5.57 10.78 1.44
CA SER A 45 5.38 9.32 1.53
C SER A 45 5.92 8.63 0.28
N ARG A 46 6.76 7.60 0.46
CA ARG A 46 7.26 6.74 -0.61
C ARG A 46 6.72 5.33 -0.41
N TYR A 47 6.32 4.67 -1.49
CA TYR A 47 5.73 3.34 -1.45
C TYR A 47 6.41 2.43 -2.45
N VAL A 48 6.70 1.19 -2.06
CA VAL A 48 7.11 0.15 -3.01
C VAL A 48 5.87 -0.44 -3.69
N GLY A 49 5.94 -0.61 -5.00
CA GLY A 49 4.91 -1.27 -5.77
C GLY A 49 4.91 -2.77 -5.54
N LEU A 50 3.74 -3.38 -5.56
CA LEU A 50 3.58 -4.83 -5.63
C LEU A 50 2.53 -5.19 -6.68
N THR A 51 2.63 -6.41 -7.21
CA THR A 51 1.57 -7.06 -7.98
C THR A 51 1.06 -8.26 -7.21
N GLY A 52 -0.23 -8.55 -7.31
CA GLY A 52 -0.85 -9.68 -6.64
C GLY A 52 -1.89 -10.36 -7.52
N GLU A 53 -2.12 -11.65 -7.28
CA GLU A 53 -3.02 -12.48 -8.09
C GLU A 53 -4.02 -13.24 -7.21
N ALA A 54 -5.07 -13.72 -7.86
CA ALA A 54 -6.09 -14.59 -7.27
C ALA A 54 -6.75 -14.00 -6.00
N TYR A 55 -7.16 -12.73 -6.03
CA TYR A 55 -7.72 -11.99 -4.89
C TYR A 55 -8.76 -12.77 -4.06
N ILE A 56 -9.76 -13.39 -4.69
CA ILE A 56 -10.83 -14.15 -3.98
C ILE A 56 -10.33 -15.44 -3.33
N ASN A 57 -9.20 -16.01 -3.75
CA ASN A 57 -8.69 -17.24 -3.16
C ASN A 57 -8.15 -16.99 -1.74
N ASP A 58 -8.28 -18.01 -0.88
CA ASP A 58 -7.78 -18.00 0.51
C ASP A 58 -6.25 -17.93 0.62
N SER A 59 -5.51 -18.01 -0.50
CA SER A 59 -4.06 -17.82 -0.49
C SER A 59 -3.70 -16.33 -0.45
N HIS A 60 -2.84 -15.95 0.50
CA HIS A 60 -2.35 -14.58 0.68
C HIS A 60 -0.97 -14.33 0.06
N ASP A 61 -0.29 -15.39 -0.41
CA ASP A 61 1.14 -15.37 -0.76
C ASP A 61 1.43 -15.22 -2.28
N ILE A 62 0.38 -15.05 -3.08
CA ILE A 62 0.50 -14.87 -4.52
C ILE A 62 0.65 -13.37 -4.83
N PHE A 63 1.82 -12.84 -4.47
CA PHE A 63 2.23 -11.47 -4.82
C PHE A 63 3.74 -11.38 -5.02
N SER A 64 4.20 -10.27 -5.60
CA SER A 64 5.61 -9.94 -5.76
C SER A 64 5.84 -8.42 -5.70
N TYR A 65 6.86 -7.99 -4.97
CA TYR A 65 7.31 -6.60 -5.00
C TYR A 65 7.99 -6.27 -6.32
N GLN A 66 7.85 -5.02 -6.72
CA GLN A 66 8.44 -4.43 -7.92
C GLN A 66 9.53 -3.43 -7.51
N GLU A 67 10.40 -3.08 -8.46
CA GLU A 67 11.42 -2.04 -8.22
C GLU A 67 10.83 -0.61 -8.25
N ASP A 68 9.59 -0.49 -8.74
CA ASP A 68 8.90 0.77 -8.91
C ASP A 68 8.46 1.37 -7.57
N THR A 69 8.67 2.67 -7.39
CA THR A 69 8.31 3.43 -6.19
C THR A 69 7.33 4.55 -6.53
N LEU A 70 6.21 4.60 -5.81
CA LEU A 70 5.29 5.74 -5.85
C LEU A 70 5.72 6.79 -4.81
N THR A 71 5.77 8.05 -5.19
CA THR A 71 6.05 9.18 -4.29
C THR A 71 4.85 10.10 -4.22
N LEU A 72 4.40 10.40 -3.00
CA LEU A 72 3.41 11.42 -2.68
C LEU A 72 4.10 12.53 -1.89
N GLU A 73 3.99 13.77 -2.34
CA GLU A 73 4.58 14.93 -1.67
C GLU A 73 3.55 16.05 -1.49
N ILE A 74 3.44 16.58 -0.27
CA ILE A 74 2.65 17.80 -0.03
C ILE A 74 3.47 19.00 -0.49
N THR A 75 3.06 19.62 -1.58
CA THR A 75 3.83 20.66 -2.29
C THR A 75 3.32 22.09 -2.03
N ALA A 76 2.06 22.22 -1.63
CA ALA A 76 1.46 23.52 -1.29
C ALA A 76 0.27 23.35 -0.34
N GLU A 77 -0.18 24.46 0.22
CA GLU A 77 -1.41 24.56 1.02
C GLU A 77 -2.19 25.80 0.57
N ASP A 78 -3.50 25.65 0.39
CA ASP A 78 -4.43 26.74 0.10
C ASP A 78 -5.82 26.48 0.70
N VAL A 79 -6.81 27.30 0.34
CA VAL A 79 -8.19 27.21 0.86
C VAL A 79 -8.89 25.87 0.60
N LYS A 80 -8.42 25.07 -0.38
CA LYS A 80 -8.93 23.72 -0.65
C LYS A 80 -8.32 22.66 0.27
N GLY A 81 -7.15 22.93 0.84
CA GLY A 81 -6.38 22.03 1.70
C GLY A 81 -4.93 21.89 1.23
N PHE A 82 -4.37 20.70 1.37
CA PHE A 82 -2.97 20.40 1.08
C PHE A 82 -2.81 19.78 -0.30
N LEU A 83 -2.12 20.45 -1.22
CA LEU A 83 -1.87 19.96 -2.57
C LEU A 83 -0.82 18.84 -2.53
N VAL A 84 -1.21 17.65 -2.93
CA VAL A 84 -0.34 16.50 -3.13
C VAL A 84 0.08 16.41 -4.60
N THR A 85 1.37 16.24 -4.82
CA THR A 85 1.94 15.81 -6.09
C THR A 85 2.30 14.34 -6.00
N GLU A 86 1.77 13.53 -6.91
CA GLU A 86 2.02 12.10 -7.05
C GLU A 86 2.89 11.82 -8.29
N SER A 87 4.00 11.12 -8.09
CA SER A 87 4.94 10.73 -9.17
C SER A 87 5.47 9.32 -8.99
N LEU A 88 5.95 8.72 -10.08
CA LEU A 88 6.62 7.41 -10.07
C LEU A 88 8.13 7.57 -10.24
N VAL A 89 8.87 6.77 -9.48
CA VAL A 89 10.28 6.46 -9.72
C VAL A 89 10.32 5.02 -10.16
N TYR A 90 10.88 4.74 -11.33
CA TYR A 90 10.81 3.42 -11.96
C TYR A 90 12.18 3.02 -12.54
N ALA A 91 12.41 1.72 -12.68
CA ALA A 91 13.62 1.18 -13.27
C ALA A 91 13.68 1.45 -14.79
N ALA A 92 14.82 1.19 -15.44
CA ALA A 92 14.99 1.47 -16.87
C ALA A 92 13.91 0.81 -17.76
N ASP A 93 13.41 -0.37 -17.36
CA ASP A 93 12.21 -0.99 -17.92
C ASP A 93 11.13 -1.10 -16.83
N PRO A 94 10.11 -0.22 -16.83
CA PRO A 94 9.07 -0.22 -15.81
C PRO A 94 8.14 -1.41 -15.99
N SER A 95 7.56 -1.88 -14.88
CA SER A 95 6.61 -2.98 -14.92
C SER A 95 5.45 -2.71 -15.89
N VAL A 96 4.96 -3.75 -16.58
CA VAL A 96 3.92 -3.62 -17.63
C VAL A 96 2.68 -2.85 -17.13
N TRP A 97 2.30 -3.03 -15.86
CA TRP A 97 1.13 -2.41 -15.25
C TRP A 97 1.28 -0.89 -14.98
N ILE A 98 2.50 -0.34 -14.91
CA ILE A 98 2.75 1.12 -14.81
C ILE A 98 3.32 1.74 -16.08
N LYS A 99 3.71 0.91 -17.06
CA LYS A 99 4.38 1.36 -18.29
C LYS A 99 3.59 2.48 -18.98
N ASN A 100 2.27 2.31 -19.04
CA ASN A 100 1.36 3.34 -19.52
C ASN A 100 1.17 4.41 -18.44
N GLY A 101 1.64 5.62 -18.74
CA GLY A 101 1.52 6.75 -17.82
C GLY A 101 2.58 6.81 -16.73
N LYS A 102 3.71 6.09 -16.87
CA LYS A 102 4.85 6.17 -15.96
C LYS A 102 5.36 7.60 -15.71
N ASP A 103 5.28 8.45 -16.72
CA ASP A 103 5.74 9.85 -16.69
C ASP A 103 4.65 10.85 -16.24
N LEU A 104 3.44 10.37 -15.96
CA LEU A 104 2.34 11.23 -15.55
C LEU A 104 2.50 11.64 -14.09
N ILE A 105 2.46 12.94 -13.87
CA ILE A 105 2.36 13.55 -12.56
C ILE A 105 0.88 13.81 -12.28
N TYR A 106 0.39 13.32 -11.16
CA TYR A 106 -0.98 13.60 -10.72
C TYR A 106 -0.99 14.57 -9.55
N GLN A 107 -2.06 15.35 -9.48
CA GLN A 107 -2.25 16.36 -8.44
C GLN A 107 -3.68 16.32 -7.90
N TYR A 108 -3.79 16.33 -6.58
CA TYR A 108 -5.06 16.36 -5.85
C TYR A 108 -4.84 16.98 -4.47
N TYR A 109 -5.90 17.47 -3.86
CA TYR A 109 -5.86 18.02 -2.50
C TYR A 109 -6.28 16.98 -1.48
N LEU A 110 -5.56 16.96 -0.36
CA LEU A 110 -5.98 16.31 0.88
C LEU A 110 -6.56 17.36 1.83
N ASN A 111 -7.71 17.06 2.41
CA ASN A 111 -8.33 17.92 3.41
C ASN A 111 -9.04 17.06 4.46
N VAL A 112 -8.81 17.32 5.74
CA VAL A 112 -9.47 16.59 6.83
C VAL A 112 -10.67 17.40 7.31
N ILE A 113 -11.87 16.86 7.09
CA ILE A 113 -13.13 17.50 7.47
C ILE A 113 -13.95 16.50 8.28
N ASN A 114 -14.26 16.85 9.54
CA ASN A 114 -15.05 16.02 10.46
C ASN A 114 -14.51 14.58 10.56
N ASP A 115 -13.24 14.42 10.93
CA ASP A 115 -12.54 13.14 11.04
C ASP A 115 -12.57 12.29 9.76
N THR A 116 -12.71 12.91 8.60
CA THR A 116 -12.68 12.22 7.30
C THR A 116 -11.66 12.89 6.40
N LEU A 117 -10.71 12.12 5.90
CA LEU A 117 -9.83 12.57 4.82
C LEU A 117 -10.64 12.64 3.53
N ARG A 118 -10.72 13.83 2.95
CA ARG A 118 -11.28 14.11 1.63
C ARG A 118 -10.15 14.21 0.62
N ILE A 119 -10.36 13.60 -0.54
CA ILE A 119 -9.46 13.64 -1.69
C ILE A 119 -10.17 14.42 -2.78
N ILE A 120 -9.69 15.62 -3.08
CA ILE A 120 -10.37 16.60 -3.91
C ILE A 120 -9.56 16.79 -5.20
N PRO A 121 -10.18 16.77 -6.40
CA PRO A 121 -9.42 16.95 -7.63
C PRO A 121 -8.81 18.36 -7.70
N ALA A 122 -7.56 18.45 -8.21
CA ALA A 122 -6.88 19.74 -8.32
C ALA A 122 -7.48 20.62 -9.43
N SER A 123 -7.70 20.04 -10.61
CA SER A 123 -8.12 20.76 -11.83
C SER A 123 -9.17 20.04 -12.68
N ASP A 124 -9.45 18.77 -12.42
CA ASP A 124 -10.32 17.92 -13.24
C ASP A 124 -11.67 17.64 -12.53
N ILE A 125 -12.62 17.04 -13.22
CA ILE A 125 -13.91 16.61 -12.65
C ILE A 125 -13.76 15.38 -11.75
N TYR A 126 -12.69 14.60 -11.93
CA TYR A 126 -12.38 13.42 -11.13
C TYR A 126 -10.94 13.49 -10.62
N VAL A 127 -10.69 12.85 -9.47
CA VAL A 127 -9.32 12.68 -8.98
C VAL A 127 -8.60 11.69 -9.89
N LYS A 128 -7.45 12.10 -10.41
CA LYS A 128 -6.49 11.21 -11.07
C LYS A 128 -5.44 10.83 -10.03
N SER A 129 -5.28 9.54 -9.76
CA SER A 129 -4.31 9.02 -8.79
C SER A 129 -4.08 7.52 -9.04
N ARG A 130 -2.87 7.03 -8.74
CA ARG A 130 -2.56 5.58 -8.63
C ARG A 130 -2.83 5.05 -7.23
N MET A 131 -2.94 5.94 -6.25
CA MET A 131 -3.24 5.61 -4.86
C MET A 131 -4.75 5.53 -4.62
N PHE A 132 -5.54 6.49 -5.13
CA PHE A 132 -6.96 6.64 -4.81
C PHE A 132 -7.88 6.41 -6.00
N GLN A 133 -8.86 5.50 -5.86
CA GLN A 133 -9.87 5.24 -6.90
C GLN A 133 -11.16 6.06 -6.67
N TYR A 134 -12.10 5.93 -7.60
CA TYR A 134 -13.34 6.72 -7.65
C TYR A 134 -14.18 6.63 -6.36
N ASN A 135 -14.40 5.44 -5.79
CA ASN A 135 -15.28 5.30 -4.63
C ASN A 135 -14.67 5.94 -3.38
N ILE A 136 -13.37 5.82 -3.19
CA ILE A 136 -12.65 6.44 -2.08
C ILE A 136 -12.60 7.95 -2.23
N THR A 137 -12.37 8.45 -3.44
CA THR A 137 -12.35 9.92 -3.66
C THR A 137 -13.72 10.54 -3.42
N LYS A 138 -14.81 9.83 -3.74
CA LYS A 138 -16.18 10.25 -3.45
C LYS A 138 -16.55 10.19 -1.95
N GLN A 139 -16.20 9.10 -1.28
CA GLN A 139 -16.67 8.83 0.10
C GLN A 139 -15.71 9.34 1.17
N GLY A 140 -14.42 9.45 0.86
CA GLY A 140 -13.34 9.76 1.79
C GLY A 140 -12.89 8.56 2.62
N LEU A 141 -11.84 8.78 3.42
CA LEU A 141 -11.33 7.82 4.40
C LEU A 141 -11.64 8.34 5.82
N PRO A 142 -12.52 7.68 6.60
CA PRO A 142 -12.75 8.06 7.98
C PRO A 142 -11.52 7.77 8.84
N LEU A 143 -11.05 8.77 9.58
CA LEU A 143 -9.82 8.73 10.38
C LEU A 143 -10.05 8.23 11.81
N ARG A 144 -11.25 8.43 12.35
CA ARG A 144 -11.66 7.81 13.62
C ARG A 144 -11.64 6.29 13.49
N ASN A 145 -11.37 5.57 14.57
CA ASN A 145 -11.49 4.11 14.57
C ASN A 145 -12.96 3.73 14.32
N VAL A 146 -13.21 3.09 13.18
CA VAL A 146 -14.57 2.95 12.61
C VAL A 146 -15.23 1.61 12.86
N SER A 147 -14.53 0.61 13.43
CA SER A 147 -15.06 -0.74 13.52
C SER A 147 -14.56 -1.52 14.73
N SER A 148 -15.41 -2.41 15.23
CA SER A 148 -15.06 -3.45 16.20
C SER A 148 -14.57 -4.74 15.52
N LEU A 149 -14.68 -4.86 14.19
CA LEU A 149 -14.21 -6.03 13.46
C LEU A 149 -12.68 -5.99 13.40
N LEU A 150 -12.05 -6.99 13.99
CA LEU A 150 -10.60 -7.20 13.90
C LEU A 150 -10.27 -8.09 12.69
N LEU A 151 -9.21 -7.76 11.97
CA LEU A 151 -8.67 -8.60 10.91
C LEU A 151 -7.14 -8.56 10.89
N ASN A 152 -6.55 -9.53 10.18
CA ASN A 152 -5.13 -9.55 9.88
C ASN A 152 -4.89 -9.09 8.44
N ILE A 153 -3.81 -8.35 8.23
CA ILE A 153 -3.27 -8.04 6.91
C ILE A 153 -2.17 -9.07 6.63
N THR A 154 -2.33 -9.86 5.57
CA THR A 154 -1.39 -10.93 5.21
C THR A 154 -1.04 -10.80 3.74
N GLY A 155 0.26 -10.70 3.44
CA GLY A 155 0.74 -10.44 2.09
C GLY A 155 0.12 -9.18 1.50
N TRP A 156 -0.60 -9.32 0.39
CA TRP A 156 -1.25 -8.21 -0.30
C TRP A 156 -2.76 -8.06 -0.01
N LYS A 157 -3.33 -8.91 0.85
CA LYS A 157 -4.77 -8.98 1.17
C LYS A 157 -5.03 -8.90 2.68
N THR A 158 -6.28 -9.15 3.06
CA THR A 158 -6.72 -9.26 4.46
C THR A 158 -7.29 -10.64 4.75
N SER A 159 -7.46 -10.98 6.01
CA SER A 159 -8.16 -12.20 6.44
C SER A 159 -9.68 -12.10 6.35
N ALA A 160 -10.23 -10.97 5.88
CA ALA A 160 -11.66 -10.79 5.77
C ALA A 160 -12.21 -11.62 4.58
N PRO A 161 -13.31 -12.36 4.76
CA PRO A 161 -13.92 -13.09 3.66
C PRO A 161 -14.43 -12.11 2.61
N TYR A 162 -14.31 -12.52 1.35
CA TYR A 162 -14.78 -11.76 0.21
C TYR A 162 -16.27 -11.37 0.36
N CYS A 163 -16.58 -10.15 -0.03
CA CYS A 163 -17.92 -9.65 -0.26
C CYS A 163 -17.84 -8.55 -1.33
N GLU A 164 -18.92 -8.34 -2.07
CA GLU A 164 -19.12 -7.16 -2.91
C GLU A 164 -19.64 -5.99 -2.06
N CYS A 165 -18.86 -5.61 -1.04
CA CYS A 165 -19.32 -4.67 -0.03
C CYS A 165 -18.24 -3.68 0.40
N ARG A 166 -18.68 -2.56 0.97
CA ARG A 166 -17.82 -1.63 1.68
C ARG A 166 -17.77 -2.04 3.15
N ARG A 167 -16.59 -2.41 3.64
CA ARG A 167 -16.37 -2.93 4.99
C ARG A 167 -15.26 -2.14 5.68
N PHE A 168 -15.52 -1.78 6.93
CA PHE A 168 -14.52 -1.20 7.82
C PHE A 168 -14.10 -2.24 8.87
N ALA A 169 -12.81 -2.28 9.15
CA ALA A 169 -12.19 -3.14 10.14
C ALA A 169 -10.99 -2.44 10.79
N LEU A 170 -10.41 -3.10 11.78
CA LEU A 170 -9.19 -2.68 12.46
C LEU A 170 -8.16 -3.80 12.35
N ALA A 171 -6.92 -3.45 11.99
CA ALA A 171 -5.76 -4.32 12.12
C ALA A 171 -4.91 -3.86 13.29
N SER A 172 -4.57 -4.78 14.19
CA SER A 172 -3.76 -4.51 15.37
C SER A 172 -2.36 -5.10 15.22
N ASN A 173 -1.35 -4.36 15.65
CA ASN A 173 0.06 -4.78 15.65
C ASN A 173 0.53 -5.28 14.27
N TYR A 174 0.15 -4.57 13.21
CA TYR A 174 0.57 -4.92 11.86
C TYR A 174 2.05 -4.59 11.69
N ASN A 175 2.85 -5.54 11.21
CA ASN A 175 4.26 -5.32 10.88
C ASN A 175 4.44 -5.21 9.37
N LEU A 176 5.04 -4.10 8.92
CA LEU A 176 5.46 -3.93 7.53
C LEU A 176 6.93 -3.48 7.52
N PHE A 177 7.78 -4.26 6.86
CA PHE A 177 9.23 -4.04 6.76
C PHE A 177 9.95 -3.78 8.10
N GLY A 178 9.47 -4.41 9.18
CA GLY A 178 10.03 -4.27 10.52
C GLY A 178 9.44 -3.11 11.33
N MET A 179 8.61 -2.23 10.72
CA MET A 179 7.87 -1.21 11.44
C MET A 179 6.55 -1.79 11.96
N GLU A 180 6.30 -1.64 13.26
CA GLU A 180 5.03 -2.02 13.89
C GLU A 180 4.03 -0.86 13.89
N TYR A 181 2.83 -1.14 13.42
CA TYR A 181 1.69 -0.22 13.43
C TYR A 181 0.66 -0.75 14.43
N PRO A 182 0.53 -0.12 15.61
CA PRO A 182 -0.32 -0.64 16.69
C PRO A 182 -1.78 -0.78 16.28
N ASN A 183 -2.30 0.21 15.54
CA ASN A 183 -3.69 0.26 15.10
C ASN A 183 -3.79 0.89 13.72
N LEU A 184 -4.34 0.15 12.76
CA LEU A 184 -4.67 0.66 11.43
C LEU A 184 -6.16 0.44 11.17
N ASN A 185 -6.85 1.49 10.74
CA ASN A 185 -8.13 1.34 10.06
C ASN A 185 -7.89 0.57 8.76
N VAL A 186 -8.75 -0.40 8.50
CA VAL A 186 -8.77 -1.13 7.24
C VAL A 186 -10.10 -0.90 6.56
N LEU A 187 -10.07 -0.32 5.37
CA LEU A 187 -11.23 -0.15 4.51
C LEU A 187 -11.09 -1.08 3.32
N ILE A 188 -12.07 -1.96 3.15
CA ILE A 188 -12.24 -2.80 1.97
C ILE A 188 -13.45 -2.27 1.23
N GLU A 189 -13.27 -1.82 -0.01
CA GLU A 189 -14.33 -1.29 -0.87
C GLU A 189 -14.43 -2.14 -2.12
N ASN A 190 -15.32 -3.12 -2.07
CA ASN A 190 -15.56 -4.06 -3.17
C ASN A 190 -16.96 -3.87 -3.78
N SER A 191 -17.71 -2.82 -3.41
CA SER A 191 -19.08 -2.63 -3.90
C SER A 191 -19.14 -2.44 -5.42
N ALA A 192 -18.09 -1.86 -6.03
CA ALA A 192 -18.03 -1.71 -7.47
C ALA A 192 -17.82 -3.04 -8.21
N MET A 193 -17.31 -4.09 -7.55
CA MET A 193 -17.08 -5.40 -8.18
C MET A 193 -18.39 -6.08 -8.58
N ALA A 194 -19.51 -5.79 -7.91
CA ALA A 194 -20.84 -6.25 -8.32
C ALA A 194 -21.29 -5.70 -9.68
N LEU A 195 -20.63 -4.65 -10.18
CA LEU A 195 -20.87 -4.00 -11.47
C LEU A 195 -19.58 -3.95 -12.29
N ASP A 196 -18.77 -5.00 -12.19
CA ASP A 196 -17.54 -5.21 -12.98
C ASP A 196 -16.44 -4.15 -12.78
N GLY A 197 -16.54 -3.36 -11.71
CA GLY A 197 -15.52 -2.41 -11.29
C GLY A 197 -14.39 -3.06 -10.47
N ASN A 198 -13.39 -2.25 -10.13
CA ASN A 198 -12.29 -2.69 -9.28
C ASN A 198 -12.70 -2.72 -7.81
N GLY A 199 -12.10 -3.64 -7.06
CA GLY A 199 -12.07 -3.58 -5.60
C GLY A 199 -10.82 -2.87 -5.11
N GLU A 200 -10.88 -2.34 -3.90
CA GLU A 200 -9.77 -1.61 -3.30
C GLU A 200 -9.68 -1.82 -1.79
N THR A 201 -8.46 -1.89 -1.25
CA THR A 201 -8.19 -2.02 0.18
C THR A 201 -7.21 -0.95 0.63
N TYR A 202 -7.48 -0.30 1.76
CA TYR A 202 -6.56 0.66 2.38
C TYR A 202 -6.35 0.28 3.84
N ALA A 203 -5.09 0.21 4.28
CA ALA A 203 -4.71 0.18 5.68
C ALA A 203 -4.06 1.52 6.04
N TYR A 204 -4.64 2.25 7.00
CA TYR A 204 -4.27 3.63 7.26
C TYR A 204 -4.61 4.05 8.69
N SER A 205 -4.05 5.17 9.15
CA SER A 205 -4.46 5.84 10.38
C SER A 205 -4.24 7.35 10.27
N ALA A 206 -4.76 8.11 11.23
CA ALA A 206 -4.47 9.53 11.29
C ALA A 206 -2.97 9.80 11.50
N GLU A 207 -2.33 9.03 12.38
CA GLU A 207 -0.93 9.17 12.77
C GLU A 207 0.04 8.76 11.67
N TYR A 208 -0.23 7.67 10.95
CA TYR A 208 0.72 7.07 9.99
C TYR A 208 0.40 7.36 8.52
N GLY A 209 -0.74 7.99 8.22
CA GLY A 209 -1.21 8.14 6.85
C GLY A 209 -1.65 6.80 6.24
N ILE A 210 -1.50 6.63 4.92
CA ILE A 210 -1.68 5.34 4.25
C ILE A 210 -0.42 4.48 4.49
N VAL A 211 -0.60 3.30 5.06
CA VAL A 211 0.48 2.30 5.23
C VAL A 211 0.48 1.31 4.08
N LYS A 212 -0.72 0.91 3.63
CA LYS A 212 -0.91 -0.01 2.51
C LYS A 212 -2.13 0.38 1.71
N ALA A 213 -2.03 0.30 0.39
CA ALA A 213 -3.18 0.34 -0.50
C ALA A 213 -3.07 -0.77 -1.55
N SER A 214 -4.18 -1.37 -1.93
CA SER A 214 -4.24 -2.30 -3.06
C SER A 214 -5.51 -2.09 -3.87
N THR A 215 -5.42 -2.37 -5.16
CA THR A 215 -6.55 -2.37 -6.09
C THR A 215 -6.49 -3.63 -6.94
N TYR A 216 -7.64 -4.21 -7.25
CA TYR A 216 -7.73 -5.50 -7.93
C TYR A 216 -8.96 -5.56 -8.81
N SER A 217 -8.80 -6.26 -9.93
CA SER A 217 -9.81 -6.41 -10.97
C SER A 217 -10.78 -7.54 -10.62
N TRP A 218 -12.07 -7.28 -10.80
CA TRP A 218 -13.09 -8.34 -10.74
C TRP A 218 -12.89 -9.43 -11.79
N TRP A 219 -12.43 -9.08 -12.99
CA TRP A 219 -12.33 -10.03 -14.10
C TRP A 219 -11.15 -10.98 -13.97
N THR A 220 -10.00 -10.45 -13.59
CA THR A 220 -8.75 -11.23 -13.55
C THR A 220 -8.40 -11.71 -12.15
N GLN A 221 -8.98 -11.08 -11.11
CA GLN A 221 -8.59 -11.28 -9.71
C GLN A 221 -7.15 -10.84 -9.41
N ASP A 222 -6.52 -10.17 -10.37
CA ASP A 222 -5.18 -9.64 -10.28
C ASP A 222 -5.23 -8.15 -9.95
N GLY A 223 -4.15 -7.67 -9.36
CA GLY A 223 -4.09 -6.32 -8.86
C GLY A 223 -2.68 -5.82 -8.63
N TYR A 224 -2.62 -4.60 -8.15
CA TYR A 224 -1.39 -3.98 -7.68
C TYR A 224 -1.62 -3.29 -6.35
N GLY A 225 -0.53 -2.95 -5.67
CA GLY A 225 -0.58 -2.24 -4.41
C GLY A 225 0.66 -1.42 -4.14
N TRP A 226 0.59 -0.69 -3.04
CA TRP A 226 1.58 0.27 -2.58
C TRP A 226 1.78 0.09 -1.09
N ASP A 227 3.00 -0.29 -0.70
CA ASP A 227 3.38 -0.51 0.69
C ASP A 227 4.36 0.58 1.13
N LEU A 228 4.06 1.25 2.23
CA LEU A 228 4.82 2.41 2.71
C LEU A 228 6.27 2.02 3.04
N LEU A 229 7.22 2.79 2.52
CA LEU A 229 8.65 2.69 2.81
C LEU A 229 9.01 3.64 3.94
N THR A 230 8.97 3.16 5.18
CA THR A 230 9.42 3.93 6.36
C THR A 230 10.83 3.56 6.77
N LYS A 231 11.54 4.53 7.36
CA LYS A 231 12.84 4.27 7.96
C LYS A 231 12.62 3.50 9.28
N GLN A 232 13.40 2.44 9.48
CA GLN A 232 13.52 1.75 10.78
C GLN A 232 14.18 2.65 11.82
#